data_AF-A0A355UGR0-F1
#
_entry.id   AF-A0A355UGR0-F1
#
_cell.length_a   1.000
_cell.length_b   1.000
_cell.length_c   1.000
_cell.angle_alpha   90.00
_cell.angle_beta   90.00
_cell.angle_gamma   90.00
#
_symmetry.space_group_name_H-M   'P 1'
#
loop_
_entity.id
_entity.type
_entity.pdbx_description
1 polymer ?
#
loop_
_entity_poly.entity_id
_entity_poly.type
_entity_poly.pdbx_seq_one_letter_code
_entity_poly.pdbx_strand_id
1 'polypeptide(L)'
;MIYLDTDGNAVFKGNIDASAITGSTLNGGSINIGNGNFTVDDTGKVSIKRGSFNINNIFSIEEDGTVSIKKGSLNINSNFIVDQLG
;
A
#
# COMPACT_ATOMS: atom_id res chain seq x y z
N MET A 1 20.18 -5.86 18.80
CA MET A 1 20.96 -7.12 18.86
C MET A 1 20.74 -7.87 17.56
N ILE A 2 21.81 -8.41 16.96
CA ILE A 2 21.75 -9.31 15.80
C ILE A 2 22.18 -10.71 16.28
N TYR A 3 21.44 -11.76 15.94
CA TYR A 3 21.82 -13.15 16.20
C TYR A 3 21.28 -14.09 15.12
N LEU A 4 21.79 -15.32 15.06
CA LEU A 4 21.23 -16.41 14.25
C LEU A 4 20.31 -17.27 15.12
N ASP A 5 19.09 -17.52 14.69
CA ASP A 5 18.19 -18.45 15.39
C ASP A 5 18.54 -19.92 15.10
N THR A 6 17.76 -20.84 15.68
CA THR A 6 17.99 -22.29 15.55
C THR A 6 17.79 -22.82 14.14
N ASP A 7 17.04 -22.10 13.31
CA ASP A 7 16.77 -22.45 11.91
C ASP A 7 17.80 -21.80 10.98
N GLY A 8 18.75 -21.05 11.54
CA GLY A 8 19.81 -20.36 10.80
C GLY A 8 19.41 -19.00 10.24
N ASN A 9 18.24 -18.45 10.61
CA ASN A 9 17.83 -17.12 10.16
C ASN A 9 18.56 -16.03 10.95
N ALA A 10 18.91 -14.95 10.26
CA ALA A 10 19.38 -13.73 10.93
C ALA A 10 18.19 -12.97 11.54
N VAL A 11 18.20 -12.84 12.86
CA VAL A 11 17.20 -12.07 13.61
C VAL A 11 17.80 -10.74 14.07
N PHE A 12 17.09 -9.65 13.76
CA PHE A 12 17.43 -8.30 14.17
C PHE A 12 16.32 -7.67 15.02
N LYS A 13 16.72 -6.97 16.10
CA LYS A 13 15.84 -6.12 16.91
C LYS A 13 16.46 -4.72 17.02
N GLY A 14 15.80 -3.70 16.44
CA GLY A 14 16.21 -2.29 16.44
C GLY A 14 15.66 -1.51 15.25
N ASN A 15 16.19 -0.29 15.03
CA ASN A 15 15.89 0.54 13.86
C ASN A 15 16.86 0.21 12.70
N ILE A 16 16.37 0.35 11.48
CA ILE A 16 17.16 0.25 10.25
C ILE A 16 17.05 1.58 9.51
N ASP A 17 18.06 2.44 9.63
CA ASP A 17 17.99 3.81 9.09
C ASP A 17 18.33 3.89 7.59
N ALA A 18 19.07 2.92 7.07
CA ALA A 18 19.34 2.79 5.63
C ALA A 18 19.51 1.31 5.27
N SER A 19 18.65 0.81 4.38
CA SER A 19 18.78 -0.54 3.82
C SER A 19 18.14 -0.62 2.44
N ALA A 20 18.67 -1.50 1.61
CA ALA A 20 17.97 -1.99 0.42
C ALA A 20 17.53 -3.42 0.72
N ILE A 21 16.22 -3.65 0.75
CA ILE A 21 15.61 -4.96 0.98
C ILE A 21 15.09 -5.47 -0.37
N THR A 22 15.71 -6.51 -0.93
CA THR A 22 15.34 -7.06 -2.26
C THR A 22 14.82 -8.49 -2.11
N GLY A 23 13.66 -8.78 -2.71
CA GLY A 23 13.09 -10.13 -2.74
C GLY A 23 12.49 -10.62 -1.42
N SER A 24 12.11 -9.72 -0.52
CA SER A 24 11.59 -10.09 0.81
C SER A 24 10.07 -10.07 0.89
N THR A 25 9.53 -10.90 1.80
CA THR A 25 8.14 -10.83 2.24
C THR A 25 8.08 -10.17 3.61
N LEU A 26 7.16 -9.23 3.79
CA LEU A 26 6.87 -8.61 5.08
C LEU A 26 5.61 -9.28 5.65
N ASN A 27 5.77 -10.12 6.67
CA ASN A 27 4.67 -10.85 7.30
C ASN A 27 4.36 -10.25 8.68
N GLY A 28 3.17 -9.65 8.81
CA GLY A 28 2.78 -8.91 10.01
C GLY A 28 3.43 -7.52 10.11
N GLY A 29 2.89 -6.67 11.00
CA GLY A 29 3.39 -5.31 11.23
C GLY A 29 2.74 -4.25 10.34
N SER A 30 3.28 -3.02 10.41
CA SER A 30 2.84 -1.88 9.61
C SER A 30 3.92 -1.40 8.66
N ILE A 31 3.52 -0.83 7.54
CA ILE A 31 4.41 -0.17 6.57
C ILE A 31 4.07 1.31 6.58
N ASN A 32 5.07 2.19 6.60
CA ASN A 32 4.88 3.63 6.45
C ASN A 32 5.98 4.20 5.56
N ILE A 33 5.58 4.68 4.38
CA ILE A 33 6.48 5.24 3.36
C ILE A 33 6.09 6.70 3.12
N GLY A 34 7.11 7.57 3.07
CA GLY A 34 6.92 8.98 2.75
C GLY A 34 6.15 9.74 3.83
N ASN A 35 6.41 9.45 5.11
CA ASN A 35 5.80 10.12 6.26
C ASN A 35 4.26 10.07 6.26
N GLY A 36 3.70 8.88 6.06
CA GLY A 36 2.27 8.61 6.11
C GLY A 36 1.52 8.75 4.79
N ASN A 37 2.23 8.92 3.67
CA ASN A 37 1.63 9.00 2.34
C ASN A 37 1.19 7.62 1.82
N PHE A 38 1.95 6.57 2.12
CA PHE A 38 1.57 5.17 1.88
C PHE A 38 1.73 4.39 3.17
N THR A 39 0.62 3.86 3.70
CA THR A 39 0.66 3.07 4.93
C THR A 39 -0.10 1.75 4.80
N VAL A 40 0.39 0.73 5.49
CA VAL A 40 -0.36 -0.50 5.81
C VAL A 40 -0.43 -0.58 7.32
N ASP A 41 -1.62 -0.68 7.91
CA ASP A 41 -1.77 -0.84 9.37
C ASP A 41 -1.68 -2.31 9.82
N ASP A 42 -1.76 -2.54 11.13
CA ASP A 42 -1.66 -3.86 11.76
C ASP A 42 -2.82 -4.82 11.40
N THR A 43 -3.92 -4.28 10.86
CA THR A 43 -5.05 -5.05 10.31
C THR A 43 -4.87 -5.39 8.83
N GLY A 44 -3.83 -4.85 8.19
CA GLY A 44 -3.57 -5.00 6.76
C GLY A 44 -4.29 -3.97 5.88
N LYS A 45 -4.92 -2.94 6.45
CA LYS A 45 -5.58 -1.89 5.67
C LYS A 45 -4.53 -0.99 5.01
N VAL A 46 -4.66 -0.80 3.70
CA VAL A 46 -3.80 0.10 2.91
C VAL A 46 -4.44 1.50 2.85
N SER A 47 -3.64 2.54 3.10
CA SER A 47 -4.00 3.95 2.90
C SER A 47 -2.98 4.64 2.02
N ILE A 48 -3.49 5.36 1.00
CA ILE A 48 -2.70 6.18 0.09
C ILE A 48 -3.27 7.60 0.17
N LYS A 49 -2.51 8.55 0.73
CA LYS A 49 -2.96 9.94 0.89
C LYS A 49 -2.56 10.84 -0.29
N ARG A 50 -1.46 10.49 -0.97
CA ARG A 50 -0.92 11.21 -2.12
C ARG A 50 -0.26 10.20 -3.09
N GLY A 51 -0.44 10.43 -4.38
CA GLY A 51 0.13 9.63 -5.46
C GLY A 51 -0.93 8.89 -6.29
N SER A 52 -0.51 8.34 -7.43
CA SER A 52 -1.36 7.53 -8.29
C SER A 52 -1.37 6.07 -7.84
N PHE A 53 -2.54 5.43 -7.83
CA PHE A 53 -2.65 3.98 -7.67
C PHE A 53 -3.02 3.35 -9.00
N ASN A 54 -2.24 2.39 -9.49
CA ASN A 54 -2.46 1.76 -10.78
C ASN A 54 -2.38 0.23 -10.65
N ILE A 55 -3.43 -0.46 -11.10
CA ILE A 55 -3.46 -1.92 -11.22
C ILE A 55 -3.43 -2.27 -12.71
N ASN A 56 -2.24 -2.62 -13.21
CA ASN A 56 -2.02 -3.12 -14.58
C ASN A 56 -2.68 -2.25 -15.68
N ASN A 57 -2.75 -0.94 -15.48
CA ASN A 57 -3.45 0.03 -16.35
C ASN A 57 -4.95 -0.25 -16.56
N ILE A 58 -5.58 -1.09 -15.73
CA ILE A 58 -7.00 -1.44 -15.80
C ILE A 58 -7.81 -0.57 -14.85
N PHE A 59 -7.34 -0.41 -13.62
CA PHE A 59 -7.91 0.46 -12.58
C PHE A 59 -6.84 1.48 -12.19
N SER A 60 -7.15 2.77 -12.28
CA SER A 60 -6.28 3.80 -11.73
C SER A 60 -7.02 4.87 -10.94
N ILE A 61 -6.32 5.43 -9.96
CA ILE A 61 -6.68 6.65 -9.24
C ILE A 61 -5.53 7.63 -9.48
N GLU A 62 -5.81 8.76 -10.11
CA GLU A 62 -4.82 9.81 -10.39
C GLU A 62 -4.75 10.83 -9.23
N GLU A 63 -3.71 11.66 -9.21
CA GLU A 63 -3.51 12.64 -8.12
C GLU A 63 -4.62 13.69 -8.02
N ASP A 64 -5.34 13.97 -9.11
CA ASP A 64 -6.49 14.86 -9.14
C ASP A 64 -7.79 14.19 -8.64
N GLY A 65 -7.73 12.90 -8.27
CA GLY A 65 -8.87 12.11 -7.80
C GLY A 65 -9.64 11.40 -8.90
N THR A 66 -9.24 11.55 -10.17
CA THR A 66 -9.88 10.84 -11.29
C THR A 66 -9.74 9.32 -11.10
N VAL A 67 -10.88 8.61 -11.17
CA VAL A 67 -10.93 7.15 -11.14
C VAL A 67 -11.19 6.62 -12.55
N SER A 68 -10.28 5.81 -13.10
CA SER A 68 -10.43 5.18 -14.41
C SER A 68 -10.54 3.67 -14.31
N ILE A 69 -11.52 3.08 -15.02
CA ILE A 69 -11.72 1.62 -15.10
C ILE A 69 -11.87 1.23 -16.57
N LYS A 70 -10.79 0.74 -17.20
CA LYS A 70 -10.77 0.44 -18.64
C LYS A 70 -11.45 -0.87 -19.00
N LYS A 71 -11.46 -1.85 -18.08
CA LYS A 71 -12.13 -3.15 -18.20
C LYS A 71 -12.57 -3.62 -16.81
N GLY A 72 -13.83 -4.03 -16.66
CA GLY A 72 -14.39 -4.49 -15.39
C GLY A 72 -15.78 -3.91 -15.15
N SER A 73 -16.35 -4.20 -13.97
CA SER A 73 -17.57 -3.55 -13.49
C SER A 73 -17.25 -2.72 -12.24
N LEU A 74 -17.79 -1.50 -12.20
CA LEU A 74 -17.79 -0.69 -11.00
C LEU A 74 -19.07 -1.01 -10.22
N ASN A 75 -18.99 -1.85 -9.19
CA ASN A 75 -20.12 -2.13 -8.31
C ASN A 75 -20.05 -1.21 -7.09
N ILE A 76 -20.89 -0.17 -7.10
CA ILE A 76 -21.03 0.83 -6.03
C ILE A 76 -22.28 0.58 -5.17
N ASN A 77 -22.84 -0.63 -5.21
CA ASN A 77 -24.04 -1.02 -4.46
C ASN A 77 -25.19 -0.02 -4.63
N SER A 78 -25.43 0.42 -5.87
CA SER A 78 -26.44 1.42 -6.24
C SER A 78 -26.25 2.83 -5.65
N ASN A 79 -25.07 3.17 -5.13
CA ASN A 79 -24.75 4.50 -4.60
C ASN A 79 -24.02 5.37 -5.63
N PHE A 80 -24.60 5.58 -6.81
CA PHE A 80 -24.07 6.56 -7.76
C PHE A 80 -24.69 7.93 -7.48
N ILE A 81 -23.91 8.85 -6.94
CA ILE A 81 -24.30 10.24 -6.71
C ILE A 81 -23.38 11.10 -7.56
N VAL A 82 -23.97 11.81 -8.52
CA VAL A 82 -23.27 12.85 -9.31
C VAL A 82 -23.80 14.18 -8.78
N ASP A 83 -22.92 15.04 -8.26
CA ASP A 83 -23.29 16.40 -7.93
C ASP A 83 -23.18 17.31 -9.18
N GLN A 84 -23.59 18.58 -9.08
CA GLN A 84 -23.58 19.48 -10.23
C GLN A 84 -22.17 19.83 -10.76
N LEU A 85 -21.12 19.44 -10.05
CA LEU A 85 -19.73 19.73 -10.38
C LEU A 85 -18.99 18.52 -11.00
N GLY A 86 -19.59 17.32 -10.97
CA GLY A 86 -19.04 16.09 -11.55
C GLY A 86 -18.50 15.13 -10.50
#